data_AF-A0A1F3LMN5-F1
#
_entry.id   AF-A0A1F3LMN5-F1
#
_cell.length_a   1.000
_cell.length_b   1.000
_cell.length_c   1.000
_cell.angle_alpha   90.00
_cell.angle_beta   90.00
_cell.angle_gamma   90.00
#
_symmetry.space_group_name_H-M   'P 1'
#
loop_
_entity.id
_entity.type
_entity.pdbx_description
1 polymer ?
#
loop_
_entity_poly.entity_id
_entity_poly.type
_entity_poly.pdbx_seq_one_letter_code
_entity_poly.pdbx_strand_id
1 'polypeptide(L)'
;MIGALTACKNEPKSFSLTGTLEGITDGKAILMSIENRETPADTAIIENGKFAFKDTIAEPSLYYLMIEGKRSMTYFYAENAEMTVTGHVDSLNNAIFTGGKTQDDANILKNKTKELYEKYNLEELQKELYQRVDSLKATPEREAEITEIIKRYQEESRQLSENFIKENPKSYYSAILVGQLTSGKSATEIERYISMLDPKIAATARVTKMRQQTEEMKKTEVGIDSLITNAHDLAYMVDAAFAGKDHQEVIYLSILSNDNICALKSDGSVRIIDAKGTKVSEFKTKMTSKASAIAVDKSDNIYVFGTVMGKKKVEARGKTSEIDAPVGVECVVFNAKGVIVRELKLADIISATGARVAEGKIMVADTRTRMIAIYNAETGEKTSAIEKLRTCCGILDFSIRNNEILVANLGAFRVNGFDYSGKPTISFGQRGNGIDDFHGCCNPVSVAFLSNGGIVTVEKDPTRIKVYSKEGAKKVEGIEELVKGCAYIPMAVDTKDNVYLASKTGGLVKCIPTK
;
A
#
# COMPACT_ATOMS: atom_id res chain seq x y z
N MET A 1 40.75 35.10 -27.96
CA MET A 1 40.25 33.73 -27.72
C MET A 1 40.95 33.22 -26.48
N ILE A 2 40.35 33.37 -25.31
CA ILE A 2 40.92 32.90 -24.03
C ILE A 2 40.08 31.69 -23.63
N GLY A 3 40.64 30.50 -23.85
CA GLY A 3 40.04 29.24 -23.42
C GLY A 3 40.25 29.08 -21.92
N ALA A 4 39.16 29.16 -21.15
CA ALA A 4 39.16 28.74 -19.76
C ALA A 4 39.15 27.20 -19.72
N LEU A 5 40.29 26.62 -19.36
CA LEU A 5 40.40 25.23 -18.94
C LEU A 5 39.72 25.09 -17.58
N THR A 6 38.46 24.64 -17.56
CA THR A 6 37.81 24.18 -16.33
C THR A 6 38.44 22.85 -15.93
N ALA A 7 39.27 22.89 -14.88
CA ALA A 7 39.81 21.69 -14.25
C ALA A 7 38.66 20.84 -13.68
N CYS A 8 38.52 19.61 -14.18
CA CYS A 8 37.72 18.58 -13.51
C CYS A 8 38.31 18.35 -12.12
N LYS A 9 37.62 18.80 -11.05
CA LYS A 9 37.86 18.25 -9.72
C LYS A 9 37.54 16.76 -9.80
N ASN A 10 38.53 15.91 -9.50
CA ASN A 10 38.29 14.49 -9.30
C ASN A 10 37.24 14.34 -8.19
N GLU A 11 36.13 13.68 -8.49
CA GLU A 11 35.15 13.35 -7.46
C GLU A 11 35.83 12.48 -6.39
N PRO A 12 35.56 12.72 -5.09
CA PRO A 12 36.13 11.91 -4.03
C PRO A 12 35.71 10.45 -4.24
N LYS A 13 36.64 9.52 -4.05
CA LYS A 13 36.42 8.09 -4.31
C LYS A 13 35.99 7.31 -3.06
N SER A 14 35.94 7.96 -1.92
CA SER A 14 35.62 7.36 -0.62
C SER A 14 34.72 8.29 0.18
N PHE A 15 33.90 7.68 1.04
CA PHE A 15 33.11 8.36 2.05
C PHE A 15 33.93 8.49 3.34
N SER A 16 33.89 9.67 3.94
CA SER A 16 34.41 9.91 5.29
C SER A 16 33.44 10.81 6.02
N LEU A 17 32.94 10.38 7.18
CA LEU A 17 32.13 11.22 8.07
C LEU A 17 32.87 11.43 9.37
N THR A 18 33.20 12.68 9.70
CA THR A 18 33.73 13.05 11.02
C THR A 18 32.66 13.74 11.86
N GLY A 19 32.37 13.20 13.03
CA GLY A 19 31.36 13.74 13.93
C GLY A 19 31.94 14.43 15.16
N THR A 20 31.27 15.48 15.61
CA THR A 20 31.50 16.11 16.92
C THR A 20 30.15 16.36 17.59
N LEU A 21 29.91 15.67 18.71
CA LEU A 21 28.64 15.73 19.43
C LEU A 21 28.85 16.22 20.86
N GLU A 22 28.02 17.19 21.25
CA GLU A 22 27.90 17.64 22.62
C GLU A 22 26.99 16.71 23.43
N GLY A 23 27.14 16.72 24.77
CA GLY A 23 26.34 15.92 25.69
C GLY A 23 26.78 14.45 25.81
N ILE A 24 27.94 14.10 25.25
CA ILE A 24 28.60 12.79 25.40
C ILE A 24 30.12 12.95 25.42
N THR A 25 30.79 12.19 26.27
CA THR A 25 32.27 12.07 26.24
C THR A 25 32.64 10.81 25.49
N ASP A 26 32.20 9.65 26.00
CA ASP A 26 32.48 8.35 25.40
C ASP A 26 31.19 7.59 25.09
N GLY A 27 31.23 6.76 24.05
CA GLY A 27 30.07 5.96 23.64
C GLY A 27 30.27 5.30 22.29
N LYS A 28 29.15 4.99 21.63
CA LYS A 28 29.17 4.35 20.32
C LYS A 28 28.18 5.01 19.37
N ALA A 29 28.68 5.43 18.22
CA ALA A 29 27.87 5.88 17.09
C ALA A 29 27.57 4.68 16.19
N ILE A 30 26.34 4.60 15.68
CA ILE A 30 25.89 3.52 14.81
C ILE A 30 25.32 4.15 13.53
N LEU A 31 25.83 3.69 12.39
CA LEU A 31 25.48 4.17 11.06
C LEU A 31 24.82 3.05 10.26
N MET A 32 23.68 3.33 9.64
CA MET A 32 22.91 2.33 8.90
C MET A 32 22.29 2.90 7.62
N SER A 33 22.35 2.13 6.54
CA SER A 33 21.67 2.46 5.29
C SER A 33 20.16 2.23 5.42
N ILE A 34 19.36 3.20 4.96
CA ILE A 34 17.89 3.06 4.89
C ILE A 34 17.48 2.27 3.65
N GLU A 35 18.20 2.48 2.55
CA GLU A 35 17.88 1.91 1.24
C GLU A 35 18.40 0.48 1.09
N ASN A 36 19.50 0.13 1.76
CA ASN A 36 20.05 -1.23 1.78
C ASN A 36 20.05 -1.80 3.21
N ARG A 37 18.91 -2.34 3.64
CA ARG A 37 18.74 -2.94 4.98
C ARG A 37 19.48 -4.26 5.17
N GLU A 38 20.02 -4.85 4.11
CA GLU A 38 20.86 -6.06 4.20
C GLU A 38 22.31 -5.71 4.57
N THR A 39 22.74 -4.47 4.32
CA THR A 39 24.02 -3.97 4.81
C THR A 39 24.00 -3.91 6.34
N PRO A 40 24.92 -4.61 7.03
CA PRO A 40 25.04 -4.51 8.48
C PRO A 40 25.27 -3.07 8.93
N ALA A 41 24.86 -2.75 10.15
CA ALA A 41 25.19 -1.49 10.78
C ALA A 41 26.71 -1.36 10.95
N ASP A 42 27.26 -0.19 10.62
CA ASP A 42 28.63 0.16 10.97
C ASP A 42 28.64 0.87 12.33
N THR A 43 29.73 0.71 13.08
CA THR A 43 29.86 1.27 14.43
C THR A 43 31.20 1.96 14.62
N ALA A 44 31.17 3.16 15.18
CA ALA A 44 32.37 3.90 15.57
C ALA A 44 32.35 4.19 17.08
N ILE A 45 33.52 4.12 17.70
CA ILE A 45 33.71 4.57 19.09
C ILE A 45 33.66 6.10 19.10
N ILE A 46 32.95 6.65 20.08
CA ILE A 46 32.95 8.07 20.39
C ILE A 46 33.98 8.27 21.51
N GLU A 47 34.94 9.15 21.30
CA GLU A 47 35.93 9.56 22.29
C GLU A 47 35.97 11.10 22.34
N ASN A 48 35.84 11.66 23.54
CA ASN A 48 35.73 13.11 23.75
C ASN A 48 34.68 13.78 22.83
N GLY A 49 33.54 13.13 22.64
CA GLY A 49 32.45 13.58 21.78
C GLY A 49 32.72 13.45 20.28
N LYS A 50 33.84 12.85 19.85
CA LYS A 50 34.22 12.73 18.44
C LYS A 50 34.19 11.30 17.96
N PHE A 51 33.81 11.10 16.70
CA PHE A 51 33.84 9.80 16.03
C PHE A 51 34.14 9.96 14.54
N ALA A 52 34.50 8.88 13.86
CA ALA A 52 34.67 8.87 12.43
C ALA A 52 34.18 7.57 11.79
N PHE A 53 33.58 7.68 10.61
CA PHE A 53 33.26 6.57 9.71
C PHE A 53 34.03 6.74 8.40
N LYS A 54 34.47 5.63 7.81
CA LYS A 54 35.11 5.60 6.50
C LYS A 54 34.62 4.39 5.71
N ASP A 55 34.18 4.62 4.49
CA ASP A 55 33.69 3.56 3.62
C ASP A 55 33.81 3.96 2.14
N THR A 56 33.34 3.11 1.24
CA THR A 56 33.07 3.43 -0.16
C THR A 56 31.58 3.28 -0.44
N ILE A 57 30.94 4.38 -0.82
CA ILE A 57 29.52 4.41 -1.14
C ILE A 57 29.36 4.27 -2.65
N ALA A 58 28.61 3.26 -3.10
CA ALA A 58 28.41 2.98 -4.52
C ALA A 58 27.63 4.10 -5.22
N GLU A 59 26.61 4.65 -4.56
CA GLU A 59 25.82 5.78 -5.02
C GLU A 59 25.29 6.58 -3.81
N PRO A 60 25.11 7.91 -3.91
CA PRO A 60 24.55 8.68 -2.80
C PRO A 60 23.22 8.10 -2.33
N SER A 61 23.11 7.85 -1.03
CA SER A 61 21.98 7.13 -0.42
C SER A 61 21.63 7.69 0.95
N LEU A 62 20.39 7.48 1.38
CA LEU A 62 19.94 7.92 2.70
C LEU A 62 20.47 6.96 3.79
N TYR A 63 21.20 7.52 4.75
CA TYR A 63 21.65 6.85 5.95
C TYR A 63 20.97 7.46 7.17
N TYR A 64 20.91 6.69 8.25
CA TYR A 64 20.61 7.22 9.56
C TYR A 64 21.75 6.97 10.55
N LEU A 65 21.94 7.96 11.42
CA LEU A 65 22.92 7.96 12.50
C LEU A 65 22.18 7.95 13.83
N MET A 66 22.58 7.05 14.72
CA MET A 66 22.11 6.99 16.09
C MET A 66 23.27 6.81 17.07
N ILE A 67 23.03 7.15 18.34
CA ILE A 67 23.98 6.97 19.42
C ILE A 67 23.44 5.88 20.35
N GLU A 68 24.28 4.90 20.69
CA GLU A 68 23.90 3.80 21.58
C GLU A 68 23.36 4.35 22.90
N GLY A 69 22.19 3.84 23.34
CA GLY A 69 21.51 4.31 24.55
C GLY A 69 20.72 5.62 24.41
N LYS A 70 20.76 6.32 23.28
CA LYS A 70 19.96 7.53 23.02
C LYS A 70 18.73 7.22 22.18
N ARG A 71 17.64 7.96 22.43
CA ARG A 71 16.37 7.82 21.69
C ARG A 71 16.34 8.62 20.39
N SER A 72 17.11 9.71 20.30
CA SER A 72 17.14 10.57 19.11
C SER A 72 17.97 9.94 18.00
N MET A 73 17.59 10.22 16.75
CA MET A 73 18.28 9.79 15.53
C MET A 73 18.25 10.91 14.50
N THR A 74 19.13 10.84 13.51
CA THR A 74 19.16 11.79 12.39
C THR A 74 19.42 11.10 11.07
N TYR A 75 19.05 11.77 9.98
CA TYR A 75 19.15 11.25 8.62
C TYR A 75 19.96 12.20 7.76
N PHE A 76 20.78 11.64 6.87
CA PHE A 76 21.55 12.40 5.89
C PHE A 76 21.81 11.55 4.65
N TYR A 77 22.07 12.21 3.53
CA TYR A 77 22.52 11.56 2.31
C TYR A 77 24.04 11.40 2.40
N ALA A 78 24.47 10.15 2.57
CA ALA A 78 25.89 9.81 2.55
C ALA A 78 26.35 9.63 1.10
N GLU A 79 27.52 10.15 0.77
CA GLU A 79 28.15 10.03 -0.54
C GLU A 79 29.68 10.00 -0.40
N ASN A 80 30.40 9.67 -1.48
CA ASN A 80 31.86 9.74 -1.45
C ASN A 80 32.32 11.19 -1.39
N ALA A 81 32.47 11.70 -0.18
CA ALA A 81 32.96 13.02 0.15
C ALA A 81 33.53 13.05 1.58
N GLU A 82 34.28 14.11 1.88
CA GLU A 82 34.65 14.46 3.25
C GLU A 82 33.48 15.21 3.88
N MET A 83 32.68 14.50 4.68
CA MET A 83 31.51 15.02 5.35
C MET A 83 31.76 15.24 6.83
N THR A 84 31.07 16.21 7.41
CA THR A 84 31.10 16.47 8.85
C THR A 84 29.71 16.49 9.43
N VAL A 85 29.59 16.12 10.72
CA VAL A 85 28.35 16.28 11.49
C VAL A 85 28.62 16.93 12.84
N THR A 86 27.85 17.96 13.16
CA THR A 86 27.84 18.58 14.49
C THR A 86 26.44 18.59 15.09
N GLY A 87 26.35 18.50 16.42
CA GLY A 87 25.07 18.51 17.12
C GLY A 87 25.17 18.11 18.58
N HIS A 88 24.01 17.85 19.20
CA HIS A 88 23.92 17.40 20.58
C HIS A 88 23.20 16.04 20.64
N VAL A 89 23.68 15.10 21.46
CA VAL A 89 23.16 13.72 21.47
C VAL A 89 21.68 13.61 21.84
N ASP A 90 21.17 14.52 22.66
CA ASP A 90 19.77 14.53 23.09
C ASP A 90 18.82 15.17 22.05
N SER A 91 19.35 15.88 21.06
CA SER A 91 18.60 16.55 19.98
C SER A 91 19.20 16.25 18.60
N LEU A 92 19.65 15.00 18.41
CA LEU A 92 20.40 14.57 17.22
C LEU A 92 19.64 14.84 15.91
N ASN A 93 18.31 14.84 15.92
CA ASN A 93 17.46 15.22 14.79
C ASN A 93 17.72 16.65 14.25
N ASN A 94 18.35 17.52 15.05
CA ASN A 94 18.77 18.87 14.66
C ASN A 94 20.25 18.95 14.22
N ALA A 95 20.96 17.82 14.16
CA ALA A 95 22.36 17.78 13.74
C ALA A 95 22.54 18.35 12.33
N ILE A 96 23.68 19.01 12.13
CA ILE A 96 24.03 19.71 10.90
C ILE A 96 25.07 18.87 10.17
N PHE A 97 24.74 18.44 8.95
CA PHE A 97 25.65 17.73 8.06
C PHE A 97 26.14 18.68 6.97
N THR A 98 27.45 18.66 6.69
CA THR A 98 28.09 19.46 5.63
C THR A 98 29.14 18.64 4.87
N GLY A 99 29.59 19.15 3.72
CA GLY A 99 30.70 18.59 2.95
C GLY A 99 30.30 17.68 1.79
N GLY A 100 29.01 17.31 1.71
CA GLY A 100 28.46 16.50 0.63
C GLY A 100 27.49 17.29 -0.26
N LYS A 101 27.71 17.26 -1.58
CA LYS A 101 26.87 17.95 -2.56
C LYS A 101 25.41 17.46 -2.57
N THR A 102 25.18 16.15 -2.46
CA THR A 102 23.83 15.57 -2.41
C THR A 102 23.11 16.00 -1.14
N GLN A 103 23.82 16.02 0.00
CA GLN A 103 23.27 16.51 1.27
C GLN A 103 22.96 18.02 1.21
N ASP A 104 23.86 18.82 0.64
CA ASP A 104 23.67 20.26 0.47
C ASP A 104 22.45 20.56 -0.41
N ASP A 105 22.29 19.82 -1.51
CA ASP A 105 21.12 19.90 -2.39
C ASP A 105 19.82 19.52 -1.66
N ALA A 106 19.86 18.46 -0.85
CA ALA A 106 18.72 18.07 -0.03
C ALA A 106 18.36 19.15 1.02
N ASN A 107 19.37 19.82 1.58
CA ASN A 107 19.16 20.92 2.53
C ASN A 107 18.42 22.11 1.89
N ILE A 108 18.70 22.43 0.62
CA ILE A 108 17.99 23.51 -0.11
C ILE A 108 16.49 23.22 -0.14
N LEU A 109 16.09 22.01 -0.56
CA LEU A 109 14.68 21.64 -0.62
C LEU A 109 14.07 21.54 0.78
N LYS A 110 14.78 20.94 1.74
CA LYS A 110 14.36 20.83 3.15
C LYS A 110 13.99 22.20 3.74
N ASN A 111 14.79 23.23 3.48
CA ASN A 111 14.52 24.59 3.97
C ASN A 111 13.26 25.18 3.33
N LYS A 112 13.12 25.08 1.99
CA LYS A 112 11.89 25.53 1.29
C LYS A 112 10.64 24.81 1.80
N THR A 113 10.73 23.50 2.01
CA THR A 113 9.61 22.70 2.56
C THR A 113 9.31 23.07 4.02
N LYS A 114 10.32 23.42 4.83
CA LYS A 114 10.14 23.91 6.20
C LYS A 114 9.38 25.25 6.23
N GLU A 115 9.79 26.21 5.41
CA GLU A 115 9.08 27.50 5.27
C GLU A 115 7.61 27.28 4.85
N LEU A 116 7.38 26.36 3.91
CA LEU A 116 6.04 25.97 3.49
C LEU A 116 5.24 25.33 4.64
N TYR A 117 5.86 24.45 5.41
CA TYR A 117 5.24 23.79 6.57
C TYR A 117 4.80 24.80 7.64
N GLU A 118 5.65 25.81 7.91
CA GLU A 118 5.36 26.92 8.82
C GLU A 118 4.27 27.85 8.27
N LYS A 119 4.33 28.22 6.97
CA LYS A 119 3.31 29.02 6.27
C LYS A 119 1.91 28.43 6.44
N TYR A 120 1.81 27.10 6.37
CA TYR A 120 0.55 26.37 6.50
C TYR A 120 0.18 26.00 7.95
N ASN A 121 1.04 26.33 8.93
CA ASN A 121 0.86 25.96 10.33
C ASN A 121 0.58 24.47 10.54
N LEU A 122 1.27 23.60 9.78
CA LEU A 122 0.93 22.17 9.72
C LEU A 122 1.07 21.45 11.05
N GLU A 123 1.97 21.89 11.93
CA GLU A 123 2.11 21.28 13.26
C GLU A 123 0.79 21.37 14.05
N GLU A 124 0.19 22.55 14.10
CA GLU A 124 -1.05 22.77 14.84
C GLU A 124 -2.24 22.09 14.15
N LEU A 125 -2.31 22.15 12.82
CA LEU A 125 -3.37 21.47 12.06
C LEU A 125 -3.32 19.95 12.26
N GLN A 126 -2.13 19.36 12.30
CA GLN A 126 -1.97 17.92 12.57
C GLN A 126 -2.32 17.55 14.00
N LYS A 127 -1.96 18.40 14.99
CA LYS A 127 -2.38 18.21 16.39
C LYS A 127 -3.90 18.25 16.53
N GLU A 128 -4.55 19.17 15.82
CA GLU A 128 -6.01 19.31 15.79
C GLU A 128 -6.68 18.09 15.15
N LEU A 129 -6.18 17.65 13.99
CA LEU A 129 -6.75 16.51 13.23
C LEU A 129 -6.58 15.17 13.95
N TYR A 130 -5.44 14.94 14.60
CA TYR A 130 -5.12 13.66 15.25
C TYR A 130 -5.29 13.70 16.77
N GLN A 131 -6.15 14.60 17.26
CA GLN A 131 -6.44 14.73 18.67
C GLN A 131 -7.03 13.41 19.24
N ARG A 132 -6.45 12.94 20.34
CA ARG A 132 -6.82 11.65 20.96
C ARG A 132 -7.91 11.77 22.01
N VAL A 133 -8.12 12.98 22.53
CA VAL A 133 -9.17 13.28 23.50
C VAL A 133 -10.47 13.55 22.75
N ASP A 134 -11.48 12.69 22.91
CA ASP A 134 -12.73 12.77 22.14
C ASP A 134 -13.42 14.14 22.24
N SER A 135 -13.40 14.77 23.42
CA SER A 135 -14.01 16.10 23.64
C SER A 135 -13.26 17.24 22.95
N LEU A 136 -12.06 17.00 22.43
CA LEU A 136 -11.20 17.98 21.76
C LEU A 136 -11.04 17.69 20.27
N LYS A 137 -11.73 16.67 19.75
CA LYS A 137 -11.71 16.36 18.32
C LYS A 137 -12.37 17.47 17.52
N ALA A 138 -11.79 17.76 16.36
CA ALA A 138 -12.39 18.68 15.40
C ALA A 138 -13.79 18.19 14.97
N THR A 139 -14.67 19.15 14.64
CA THR A 139 -15.95 18.80 14.01
C THR A 139 -15.69 18.26 12.60
N PRO A 140 -16.62 17.49 12.00
CA PRO A 140 -16.45 17.00 10.63
C PRO A 140 -16.18 18.12 9.60
N GLU A 141 -16.80 19.28 9.75
CA GLU A 141 -16.59 20.45 8.88
C GLU A 141 -15.15 20.98 9.02
N ARG A 142 -14.63 21.02 10.25
CA ARG A 142 -13.27 21.45 10.54
C ARG A 142 -12.24 20.43 10.08
N GLU A 143 -12.50 19.13 10.24
CA GLU A 143 -11.67 18.05 9.68
C GLU A 143 -11.57 18.17 8.14
N ALA A 144 -12.68 18.46 7.46
CA ALA A 144 -12.71 18.67 6.02
C ALA A 144 -11.90 19.91 5.58
N GLU A 145 -12.03 21.02 6.31
CA GLU A 145 -11.25 22.23 6.07
C GLU A 145 -9.74 21.97 6.23
N ILE A 146 -9.33 21.36 7.35
CA ILE A 146 -7.94 21.00 7.63
C ILE A 146 -7.40 20.08 6.53
N THR A 147 -8.18 19.10 6.10
CA THR A 147 -7.80 18.14 5.06
C THR A 147 -7.53 18.86 3.72
N GLU A 148 -8.36 19.83 3.33
CA GLU A 148 -8.12 20.60 2.10
C GLU A 148 -6.88 21.51 2.23
N ILE A 149 -6.61 22.05 3.41
CA ILE A 149 -5.37 22.80 3.69
C ILE A 149 -4.14 21.89 3.55
N ILE A 150 -4.15 20.71 4.18
CA ILE A 150 -3.06 19.73 4.08
C ILE A 150 -2.84 19.29 2.63
N LYS A 151 -3.92 19.10 1.86
CA LYS A 151 -3.85 18.76 0.44
C LYS A 151 -3.18 19.86 -0.39
N ARG A 152 -3.49 21.14 -0.14
CA ARG A 152 -2.78 22.27 -0.79
C ARG A 152 -1.29 22.29 -0.44
N TYR A 153 -0.95 22.07 0.84
CA TYR A 153 0.46 21.92 1.24
C TYR A 153 1.15 20.77 0.51
N GLN A 154 0.51 19.60 0.40
CA GLN A 154 1.08 18.44 -0.28
C GLN A 154 1.35 18.73 -1.76
N GLU A 155 0.43 19.43 -2.42
CA GLU A 155 0.56 19.85 -3.81
C GLU A 155 1.69 20.89 -3.99
N GLU A 156 1.75 21.93 -3.16
CA GLU A 156 2.86 22.91 -3.19
C GLU A 156 4.22 22.25 -2.89
N SER A 157 4.27 21.31 -1.93
CA SER A 157 5.49 20.56 -1.60
C SER A 157 5.95 19.66 -2.76
N ARG A 158 5.01 19.03 -3.46
CA ARG A 158 5.28 18.29 -4.69
C ARG A 158 5.85 19.21 -5.78
N GLN A 159 5.27 20.39 -5.96
CA GLN A 159 5.75 21.39 -6.92
C GLN A 159 7.15 21.90 -6.58
N LEU A 160 7.47 22.11 -5.29
CA LEU A 160 8.84 22.45 -4.87
C LEU A 160 9.83 21.38 -5.30
N SER A 161 9.48 20.10 -5.16
CA SER A 161 10.32 18.98 -5.58
C SER A 161 10.48 18.93 -7.11
N GLU A 162 9.41 19.14 -7.87
CA GLU A 162 9.46 19.21 -9.33
C GLU A 162 10.30 20.39 -9.83
N ASN A 163 10.14 21.56 -9.22
CA ASN A 163 10.91 22.75 -9.58
C ASN A 163 12.39 22.55 -9.25
N PHE A 164 12.72 21.93 -8.12
CA PHE A 164 14.09 21.57 -7.81
C PHE A 164 14.72 20.71 -8.91
N ILE A 165 14.01 19.68 -9.40
CA ILE A 165 14.50 18.81 -10.48
C ILE A 165 14.75 19.63 -11.76
N LYS A 166 13.82 20.51 -12.16
CA LYS A 166 13.93 21.35 -13.36
C LYS A 166 15.10 22.34 -13.27
N GLU A 167 15.31 22.94 -12.10
CA GLU A 167 16.38 23.91 -11.84
C GLU A 167 17.74 23.22 -11.69
N ASN A 168 17.76 21.97 -11.23
CA ASN A 168 18.97 21.22 -10.88
C ASN A 168 19.02 19.82 -11.54
N PRO A 169 18.89 19.70 -12.88
CA PRO A 169 18.81 18.40 -13.54
C PRO A 169 20.11 17.57 -13.43
N LYS A 170 21.24 18.23 -13.10
CA LYS A 170 22.56 17.63 -12.87
C LYS A 170 22.81 17.21 -11.42
N SER A 171 21.88 17.49 -10.50
CA SER A 171 22.00 17.04 -9.11
C SER A 171 21.67 15.56 -9.01
N TYR A 172 22.47 14.81 -8.26
CA TYR A 172 22.11 13.43 -7.90
C TYR A 172 20.85 13.39 -7.04
N TYR A 173 20.61 14.42 -6.22
CA TYR A 173 19.39 14.54 -5.43
C TYR A 173 18.13 14.61 -6.31
N SER A 174 18.22 15.19 -7.52
CA SER A 174 17.12 15.15 -8.49
C SER A 174 16.75 13.72 -8.91
N ALA A 175 17.71 12.80 -9.06
CA ALA A 175 17.39 11.39 -9.32
C ALA A 175 16.69 10.71 -8.13
N ILE A 176 17.05 11.08 -6.90
CA ILE A 176 16.37 10.61 -5.68
C ILE A 176 14.92 11.11 -5.66
N LEU A 177 14.70 12.40 -5.92
CA LEU A 177 13.37 12.98 -5.99
C LEU A 177 12.51 12.36 -7.08
N VAL A 178 13.08 12.06 -8.26
CA VAL A 178 12.36 11.31 -9.32
C VAL A 178 11.86 9.97 -8.80
N GLY A 179 12.67 9.21 -8.06
CA GLY A 179 12.21 7.95 -7.45
C GLY A 179 11.10 8.12 -6.42
N GLN A 180 11.15 9.20 -5.63
CA GLN A 180 10.13 9.51 -4.63
C GLN A 180 8.79 9.93 -5.27
N LEU A 181 8.85 10.84 -6.24
CA LEU A 181 7.68 11.40 -6.94
C LEU A 181 6.98 10.37 -7.83
N THR A 182 7.73 9.40 -8.35
CA THR A 182 7.21 8.36 -9.24
C THR A 182 6.75 7.09 -8.51
N SER A 183 6.88 7.02 -7.18
CA SER A 183 6.42 5.87 -6.41
C SER A 183 4.91 5.64 -6.57
N GLY A 184 4.54 4.56 -7.27
CA GLY A 184 3.16 4.20 -7.58
C GLY A 184 2.60 4.86 -8.85
N LYS A 185 3.40 5.59 -9.62
CA LYS A 185 2.99 6.24 -10.88
C LYS A 185 2.99 5.27 -12.06
N SER A 186 2.25 5.61 -13.12
CA SER A 186 2.25 4.92 -14.44
C SER A 186 3.65 4.82 -15.04
N ALA A 187 3.85 3.87 -15.94
CA ALA A 187 5.09 3.76 -16.71
C ALA A 187 5.39 5.08 -17.45
N THR A 188 4.36 5.63 -18.11
CA THR A 188 4.43 6.92 -18.82
C THR A 188 4.85 8.07 -17.91
N GLU A 189 4.28 8.17 -16.71
CA GLU A 189 4.68 9.21 -15.76
C GLU A 189 6.12 9.03 -15.30
N ILE A 190 6.55 7.79 -15.00
CA ILE A 190 7.94 7.52 -14.63
C ILE A 190 8.90 8.04 -15.71
N GLU A 191 8.65 7.74 -16.98
CA GLU A 191 9.47 8.22 -18.09
C GLU A 191 9.49 9.74 -18.22
N ARG A 192 8.33 10.38 -18.04
CA ARG A 192 8.22 11.84 -18.02
C ARG A 192 9.15 12.44 -16.98
N TYR A 193 9.17 11.93 -15.75
CA TYR A 193 10.09 12.43 -14.71
C TYR A 193 11.56 12.11 -15.02
N ILE A 194 11.87 10.91 -15.54
CA ILE A 194 13.25 10.56 -15.94
C ILE A 194 13.78 11.52 -17.01
N SER A 195 12.94 11.95 -17.96
CA SER A 195 13.32 12.89 -19.02
C SER A 195 13.67 14.30 -18.52
N MET A 196 13.34 14.63 -17.25
CA MET A 196 13.72 15.90 -16.63
C MET A 196 15.17 15.93 -16.16
N LEU A 197 15.85 14.77 -16.10
CA LEU A 197 17.21 14.64 -15.60
C LEU A 197 18.25 14.91 -16.70
N ASP A 198 19.41 15.43 -16.31
CA ASP A 198 20.57 15.52 -17.21
C ASP A 198 21.00 14.10 -17.66
N PRO A 199 21.46 13.92 -18.91
CA PRO A 199 21.85 12.60 -19.42
C PRO A 199 22.83 11.82 -18.53
N LYS A 200 23.76 12.51 -17.84
CA LYS A 200 24.70 11.85 -16.92
C LYS A 200 24.00 11.32 -15.68
N ILE A 201 23.09 12.10 -15.09
CA ILE A 201 22.29 11.66 -13.94
C ILE A 201 21.33 10.56 -14.36
N ALA A 202 20.76 10.67 -15.55
CA ALA A 202 19.86 9.67 -16.11
C ALA A 202 20.57 8.34 -16.47
N ALA A 203 21.90 8.31 -16.51
CA ALA A 203 22.71 7.10 -16.72
C ALA A 203 23.20 6.44 -15.41
N THR A 204 22.86 7.01 -14.26
CA THR A 204 23.19 6.42 -12.95
C THR A 204 22.52 5.05 -12.75
N ALA A 205 23.07 4.23 -11.85
CA ALA A 205 22.55 2.89 -11.57
C ALA A 205 21.09 2.94 -11.07
N ARG A 206 20.76 3.85 -10.14
CA ARG A 206 19.40 4.14 -9.70
C ARG A 206 18.41 4.36 -10.84
N VAL A 207 18.71 5.29 -11.75
CA VAL A 207 17.79 5.65 -12.84
C VAL A 207 17.72 4.53 -13.87
N THR A 208 18.82 3.82 -14.11
CA THR A 208 18.85 2.64 -14.98
C THR A 208 17.95 1.53 -14.44
N LYS A 209 18.01 1.24 -13.14
CA LYS A 209 17.11 0.29 -12.48
C LYS A 209 15.65 0.72 -12.60
N MET A 210 15.37 2.02 -12.45
CA MET A 210 14.03 2.56 -12.64
C MET A 210 13.52 2.34 -14.07
N ARG A 211 14.33 2.64 -15.10
CA ARG A 211 13.97 2.36 -16.51
C ARG A 211 13.68 0.88 -16.75
N GLN A 212 14.51 -0.02 -16.21
CA GLN A 212 14.28 -1.46 -16.35
C GLN A 212 12.93 -1.87 -15.74
N GLN A 213 12.61 -1.35 -14.55
CA GLN A 213 11.30 -1.58 -13.92
C GLN A 213 10.15 -1.01 -14.76
N THR A 214 10.33 0.19 -15.33
CA THR A 214 9.35 0.81 -16.23
C THR A 214 9.10 -0.02 -17.48
N GLU A 215 10.13 -0.58 -18.10
CA GLU A 215 9.97 -1.46 -19.27
C GLU A 215 9.22 -2.76 -18.93
N GLU A 216 9.46 -3.34 -17.74
CA GLU A 216 8.66 -4.48 -17.27
C GLU A 216 7.19 -4.10 -17.04
N MET A 217 6.92 -2.90 -16.50
CA MET A 217 5.56 -2.40 -16.32
C MET A 217 4.81 -2.29 -17.65
N LYS A 218 5.45 -1.72 -18.68
CA LYS A 218 4.86 -1.53 -20.02
C LYS A 218 4.40 -2.81 -20.69
N LYS A 219 4.95 -3.97 -20.33
CA LYS A 219 4.52 -5.27 -20.89
C LYS A 219 3.07 -5.63 -20.54
N THR A 220 2.54 -5.05 -19.47
CA THR A 220 1.18 -5.34 -18.98
C THR A 220 0.34 -4.08 -18.78
N GLU A 221 0.94 -2.90 -18.72
CA GLU A 221 0.21 -1.66 -18.50
C GLU A 221 -0.67 -1.33 -19.72
N VAL A 222 -1.97 -1.18 -19.46
CA VAL A 222 -3.00 -0.93 -20.48
C VAL A 222 -3.87 0.26 -20.11
N GLY A 223 -4.35 0.98 -21.12
CA GLY A 223 -5.37 2.02 -20.96
C GLY A 223 -6.73 1.39 -20.63
N ILE A 224 -7.54 2.10 -19.84
CA ILE A 224 -8.90 1.66 -19.48
C ILE A 224 -9.77 1.40 -20.71
N ASP A 225 -9.65 2.24 -21.73
CA ASP A 225 -10.37 2.15 -23.01
C ASP A 225 -10.03 0.89 -23.81
N SER A 226 -8.80 0.41 -23.69
CA SER A 226 -8.33 -0.83 -24.31
C SER A 226 -8.71 -2.07 -23.49
N LEU A 227 -8.77 -1.95 -22.17
CA LEU A 227 -9.13 -3.03 -21.25
C LEU A 227 -10.65 -3.28 -21.23
N ILE A 228 -11.44 -2.21 -21.26
CA ILE A 228 -12.89 -2.22 -21.16
C ILE A 228 -13.46 -1.73 -22.47
N THR A 229 -13.81 -2.67 -23.36
CA THR A 229 -14.25 -2.35 -24.72
C THR A 229 -15.76 -2.27 -24.90
N ASN A 230 -16.51 -3.01 -24.06
CA ASN A 230 -17.96 -3.22 -24.22
C ASN A 230 -18.81 -2.40 -23.24
N ALA A 231 -18.28 -2.12 -22.04
CA ALA A 231 -19.01 -1.37 -21.03
C ALA A 231 -18.85 0.13 -21.26
N HIS A 232 -19.98 0.80 -21.43
CA HIS A 232 -20.03 2.24 -21.72
C HIS A 232 -20.87 2.96 -20.67
N ASP A 233 -20.46 4.17 -20.34
CA ASP A 233 -21.21 5.16 -19.54
C ASP A 233 -21.69 4.66 -18.17
N LEU A 234 -21.07 3.60 -17.63
CA LEU A 234 -21.54 2.93 -16.41
C LEU A 234 -21.71 3.89 -15.25
N ALA A 235 -22.92 3.91 -14.69
CA ALA A 235 -23.28 4.70 -13.53
C ALA A 235 -24.08 3.85 -12.54
N TYR A 236 -23.95 4.20 -11.27
CA TYR A 236 -24.50 3.45 -10.15
C TYR A 236 -25.07 4.42 -9.12
N MET A 237 -26.09 3.97 -8.38
CA MET A 237 -26.66 4.70 -7.26
C MET A 237 -26.81 3.80 -6.04
N VAL A 238 -26.83 4.38 -4.84
CA VAL A 238 -27.16 3.66 -3.61
C VAL A 238 -28.65 3.28 -3.58
N ASP A 239 -28.94 2.01 -3.32
CA ASP A 239 -30.31 1.52 -3.13
C ASP A 239 -30.78 1.83 -1.71
N ALA A 240 -31.47 2.96 -1.54
CA ALA A 240 -32.00 3.41 -0.25
C ALA A 240 -33.08 2.46 0.33
N ALA A 241 -33.67 1.59 -0.48
CA ALA A 241 -34.67 0.62 -0.03
C ALA A 241 -34.05 -0.67 0.52
N PHE A 242 -32.74 -0.89 0.32
CA PHE A 242 -32.05 -2.06 0.82
C PHE A 242 -31.88 -2.01 2.34
N ALA A 243 -32.42 -3.00 3.05
CA ALA A 243 -32.38 -3.11 4.50
C ALA A 243 -31.01 -3.63 5.01
N GLY A 244 -29.94 -2.88 4.74
CA GLY A 244 -28.57 -3.30 5.01
C GLY A 244 -28.00 -2.92 6.38
N LYS A 245 -28.55 -1.88 7.04
CA LYS A 245 -27.97 -1.28 8.26
C LYS A 245 -27.88 -2.24 9.45
N ASP A 246 -28.80 -3.19 9.56
CA ASP A 246 -28.85 -4.15 10.68
C ASP A 246 -27.84 -5.29 10.56
N HIS A 247 -27.10 -5.38 9.44
CA HIS A 247 -26.10 -6.40 9.18
C HIS A 247 -24.69 -5.91 9.54
N GLN A 248 -24.50 -5.54 10.80
CA GLN A 248 -23.21 -5.14 11.35
C GLN A 248 -22.27 -6.34 11.57
N GLU A 249 -21.01 -6.05 11.87
CA GLU A 249 -19.95 -7.02 12.14
C GLU A 249 -19.62 -7.95 10.95
N VAL A 250 -20.07 -7.60 9.74
CA VAL A 250 -19.71 -8.32 8.51
C VAL A 250 -18.27 -7.98 8.13
N ILE A 251 -17.46 -9.01 7.91
CA ILE A 251 -16.01 -8.90 7.62
C ILE A 251 -15.63 -9.40 6.24
N TYR A 252 -16.50 -10.17 5.57
CA TYR A 252 -16.28 -10.64 4.20
C TYR A 252 -17.62 -11.01 3.53
N LEU A 253 -17.68 -10.93 2.21
CA LEU A 253 -18.88 -11.17 1.41
C LEU A 253 -18.59 -12.16 0.27
N SER A 254 -19.60 -12.96 -0.08
CA SER A 254 -19.68 -13.74 -1.31
C SER A 254 -21.14 -13.78 -1.77
N ILE A 255 -21.41 -14.26 -2.99
CA ILE A 255 -22.77 -14.38 -3.54
C ILE A 255 -23.09 -15.85 -3.82
N LEU A 256 -24.31 -16.27 -3.48
CA LEU A 256 -24.88 -17.57 -3.83
C LEU A 256 -25.43 -17.54 -5.27
N SER A 257 -25.63 -18.72 -5.86
CA SER A 257 -26.13 -18.90 -7.24
C SER A 257 -27.49 -18.24 -7.52
N ASN A 258 -28.24 -17.94 -6.46
CA ASN A 258 -29.55 -17.27 -6.49
C ASN A 258 -29.48 -15.75 -6.18
N ASP A 259 -28.30 -15.14 -6.25
CA ASP A 259 -28.00 -13.74 -5.90
C ASP A 259 -28.15 -13.37 -4.41
N ASN A 260 -28.43 -14.35 -3.52
CA ASN A 260 -28.40 -14.05 -2.09
C ASN A 260 -26.97 -13.77 -1.63
N ILE A 261 -26.82 -12.79 -0.76
CA ILE A 261 -25.56 -12.41 -0.15
C ILE A 261 -25.20 -13.45 0.92
N CYS A 262 -24.01 -14.01 0.84
CA CYS A 262 -23.41 -14.86 1.85
C CYS A 262 -22.39 -14.03 2.64
N ALA A 263 -22.77 -13.58 3.83
CA ALA A 263 -21.99 -12.67 4.66
C ALA A 263 -21.30 -13.43 5.81
N LEU A 264 -19.97 -13.33 5.89
CA LEU A 264 -19.19 -13.81 7.03
C LEU A 264 -19.07 -12.70 8.07
N LYS A 265 -19.43 -13.00 9.32
CA LYS A 265 -19.33 -12.07 10.45
C LYS A 265 -18.10 -12.30 11.31
N SER A 266 -17.69 -11.27 12.04
CA SER A 266 -16.49 -11.25 12.90
C SER A 266 -16.50 -12.30 14.00
N ASP A 267 -17.69 -12.76 14.40
CA ASP A 267 -17.90 -13.82 15.36
C ASP A 267 -17.81 -15.23 14.75
N GLY A 268 -17.65 -15.36 13.43
CA GLY A 268 -17.62 -16.62 12.71
C GLY A 268 -19.00 -17.19 12.34
N SER A 269 -20.07 -16.41 12.44
CA SER A 269 -21.37 -16.77 11.84
C SER A 269 -21.40 -16.46 10.35
N VAL A 270 -22.11 -17.29 9.59
CA VAL A 270 -22.42 -17.08 8.18
C VAL A 270 -23.90 -16.76 8.07
N ARG A 271 -24.22 -15.59 7.51
CA ARG A 271 -25.58 -15.09 7.34
C ARG A 271 -25.93 -15.02 5.86
N ILE A 272 -27.09 -15.55 5.50
CA ILE A 272 -27.65 -15.45 4.15
C ILE A 272 -28.70 -14.34 4.13
N ILE A 273 -28.56 -13.42 3.17
CA ILE A 273 -29.37 -12.20 3.07
C ILE A 273 -29.89 -12.11 1.64
N ASP A 274 -31.19 -11.82 1.49
CA ASP A 274 -31.78 -11.66 0.16
C ASP A 274 -31.48 -10.29 -0.48
N ALA A 275 -31.91 -10.11 -1.73
CA ALA A 275 -31.70 -8.88 -2.49
C ALA A 275 -32.37 -7.62 -1.89
N LYS A 276 -33.28 -7.78 -0.91
CA LYS A 276 -33.94 -6.68 -0.17
C LYS A 276 -33.23 -6.37 1.16
N GLY A 277 -32.28 -7.20 1.59
CA GLY A 277 -31.62 -7.06 2.89
C GLY A 277 -32.25 -7.90 3.99
N THR A 278 -33.21 -8.78 3.67
CA THR A 278 -33.86 -9.64 4.68
C THR A 278 -32.96 -10.82 5.02
N LYS A 279 -32.79 -11.10 6.31
CA LYS A 279 -32.09 -12.32 6.77
C LYS A 279 -32.91 -13.55 6.38
N VAL A 280 -32.36 -14.38 5.50
CA VAL A 280 -32.95 -15.67 5.07
C VAL A 280 -32.59 -16.77 6.05
N SER A 281 -31.32 -16.88 6.41
CA SER A 281 -30.80 -17.89 7.34
C SER A 281 -29.49 -17.44 7.99
N GLU A 282 -29.08 -18.12 9.06
CA GLU A 282 -27.80 -17.88 9.72
C GLU A 282 -27.35 -19.17 10.42
N PHE A 283 -26.06 -19.49 10.32
CA PHE A 283 -25.46 -20.62 11.05
C PHE A 283 -24.09 -20.24 11.61
N LYS A 284 -23.65 -20.96 12.64
CA LYS A 284 -22.32 -20.80 13.23
C LYS A 284 -21.37 -21.84 12.66
N THR A 285 -20.21 -21.40 12.17
CA THR A 285 -19.21 -22.30 11.58
C THR A 285 -18.56 -23.23 12.62
N LYS A 286 -18.45 -22.77 13.87
CA LYS A 286 -17.76 -23.47 14.98
C LYS A 286 -16.33 -23.89 14.65
N MET A 287 -15.68 -23.18 13.72
CA MET A 287 -14.27 -23.40 13.38
C MET A 287 -13.37 -23.15 14.59
N THR A 288 -12.25 -23.88 14.64
CA THR A 288 -11.25 -23.70 15.70
C THR A 288 -10.42 -22.44 15.48
N SER A 289 -10.15 -22.13 14.22
CA SER A 289 -9.48 -20.91 13.82
C SER A 289 -10.45 -19.73 13.70
N LYS A 290 -9.89 -18.52 13.71
CA LYS A 290 -10.70 -17.31 13.49
C LYS A 290 -11.02 -17.18 12.00
N ALA A 291 -12.29 -17.38 11.64
CA ALA A 291 -12.78 -17.17 10.29
C ALA A 291 -12.46 -15.75 9.79
N SER A 292 -11.93 -15.64 8.58
CA SER A 292 -11.41 -14.39 8.01
C SER A 292 -11.76 -14.17 6.54
N ALA A 293 -12.13 -15.22 5.79
CA ALA A 293 -12.63 -15.10 4.42
C ALA A 293 -13.70 -16.15 4.12
N ILE A 294 -14.55 -15.87 3.14
CA ILE A 294 -15.59 -16.78 2.65
C ILE A 294 -15.60 -16.77 1.12
N ALA A 295 -15.90 -17.92 0.52
CA ALA A 295 -16.12 -18.06 -0.92
C ALA A 295 -17.26 -19.05 -1.16
N VAL A 296 -17.91 -18.92 -2.31
CA VAL A 296 -19.02 -19.78 -2.72
C VAL A 296 -18.76 -20.33 -4.11
N ASP A 297 -19.01 -21.62 -4.32
CA ASP A 297 -18.97 -22.24 -5.65
C ASP A 297 -20.34 -22.27 -6.35
N LYS A 298 -20.37 -22.71 -7.62
CA LYS A 298 -21.60 -22.76 -8.42
C LYS A 298 -22.67 -23.73 -7.89
N SER A 299 -22.31 -24.60 -6.95
CA SER A 299 -23.23 -25.55 -6.31
C SER A 299 -23.68 -25.07 -4.93
N ASP A 300 -23.42 -23.81 -4.58
CA ASP A 300 -23.71 -23.20 -3.29
C ASP A 300 -23.03 -23.91 -2.11
N ASN A 301 -21.87 -24.54 -2.35
CA ASN A 301 -20.97 -24.88 -1.26
C ASN A 301 -20.25 -23.62 -0.79
N ILE A 302 -20.27 -23.42 0.52
CA ILE A 302 -19.73 -22.27 1.23
C ILE A 302 -18.40 -22.67 1.86
N TYR A 303 -17.30 -22.17 1.30
CA TYR A 303 -15.96 -22.36 1.81
C TYR A 303 -15.66 -21.24 2.81
N VAL A 304 -15.39 -21.61 4.06
CA VAL A 304 -14.95 -20.66 5.10
C VAL A 304 -13.49 -20.93 5.41
N PHE A 305 -12.69 -19.86 5.38
CA PHE A 305 -11.27 -19.89 5.66
C PHE A 305 -11.01 -19.19 6.98
N GLY A 306 -10.25 -19.84 7.86
CA GLY A 306 -9.85 -19.26 9.13
C GLY A 306 -8.35 -19.30 9.31
N THR A 307 -7.81 -18.21 9.88
CA THR A 307 -6.38 -18.08 10.12
C THR A 307 -6.02 -18.76 11.44
N VAL A 308 -5.14 -19.75 11.37
CA VAL A 308 -4.62 -20.48 12.54
C VAL A 308 -3.52 -19.65 13.17
N MET A 309 -3.68 -19.34 14.45
CA MET A 309 -2.68 -18.64 15.25
C MET A 309 -1.80 -19.65 15.98
N GLY A 310 -0.50 -19.38 16.01
CA GLY A 310 0.48 -20.19 16.72
C GLY A 310 1.58 -19.32 17.29
N LYS A 311 2.37 -19.89 18.20
CA LYS A 311 3.44 -19.16 18.86
C LYS A 311 4.69 -19.11 18.00
N LYS A 312 5.25 -17.91 17.83
CA LYS A 312 6.50 -17.67 17.10
C LYS A 312 7.49 -16.95 18.00
N LYS A 313 8.72 -17.47 18.10
CA LYS A 313 9.83 -16.76 18.73
C LYS A 313 10.36 -15.71 17.76
N VAL A 314 10.47 -14.49 18.24
CA VAL A 314 11.01 -13.35 17.51
C VAL A 314 12.14 -12.75 18.32
N GLU A 315 13.29 -12.59 17.68
CA GLU A 315 14.42 -11.88 18.26
C GLU A 315 14.42 -10.44 17.73
N ALA A 316 14.38 -9.48 18.64
CA ALA A 316 14.49 -8.07 18.30
C ALA A 316 15.39 -7.39 19.33
N ARG A 317 16.43 -6.69 18.86
CA ARG A 317 17.41 -5.96 19.69
C ARG A 317 18.03 -6.85 20.79
N GLY A 318 18.39 -8.09 20.45
CA GLY A 318 18.99 -9.06 21.38
C GLY A 318 18.04 -9.66 22.42
N LYS A 319 16.73 -9.36 22.34
CA LYS A 319 15.70 -9.96 23.20
C LYS A 319 14.86 -10.95 22.39
N THR A 320 14.80 -12.19 22.85
CA THR A 320 13.85 -13.18 22.33
C THR A 320 12.51 -13.00 23.04
N SER A 321 11.43 -12.84 22.28
CA SER A 321 10.06 -12.79 22.78
C SER A 321 9.19 -13.77 22.00
N GLU A 322 8.20 -14.36 22.66
CA GLU A 322 7.22 -15.24 22.03
C GLU A 322 5.97 -14.41 21.71
N ILE A 323 5.55 -14.40 20.44
CA ILE A 323 4.35 -13.70 19.98
C ILE A 323 3.39 -14.68 19.32
N ASP A 324 2.10 -14.39 19.40
CA ASP A 324 1.10 -15.08 18.58
C ASP A 324 1.18 -14.54 17.15
N ALA A 325 1.39 -15.44 16.19
CA ALA A 325 1.49 -15.13 14.78
C ALA A 325 0.63 -16.08 13.95
N PRO A 326 0.17 -15.66 12.76
CA PRO A 326 -0.45 -16.58 11.81
C PRO A 326 0.54 -17.68 11.38
N VAL A 327 0.11 -18.94 11.44
CA VAL A 327 0.95 -20.11 11.11
C VAL A 327 0.30 -21.05 10.08
N GLY A 328 -0.95 -20.83 9.71
CA GLY A 328 -1.66 -21.69 8.77
C GLY A 328 -3.07 -21.21 8.49
N VAL A 329 -3.76 -21.92 7.60
CA VAL A 329 -5.16 -21.67 7.24
C VAL A 329 -5.95 -22.98 7.32
N GLU A 330 -7.08 -22.93 8.03
CA GLU A 330 -8.11 -23.97 8.06
C GLU A 330 -9.15 -23.65 6.98
N CYS A 331 -9.56 -24.62 6.17
CA CYS A 331 -10.63 -24.48 5.20
C CYS A 331 -11.72 -25.51 5.49
N VAL A 332 -12.93 -25.03 5.81
CA VAL A 332 -14.10 -25.88 6.05
C VAL A 332 -15.17 -25.51 5.04
N VAL A 333 -15.73 -26.53 4.40
CA VAL A 333 -16.76 -26.39 3.37
C VAL A 333 -18.10 -26.79 3.96
N PHE A 334 -19.08 -25.92 3.83
CA PHE A 334 -20.45 -26.11 4.30
C PHE A 334 -21.41 -26.11 3.11
N ASN A 335 -22.56 -26.76 3.22
CA ASN A 335 -23.68 -26.45 2.33
C ASN A 335 -24.45 -25.21 2.82
N ALA A 336 -25.41 -24.73 2.04
CA ALA A 336 -26.25 -23.57 2.39
C ALA A 336 -27.06 -23.71 3.71
N LYS A 337 -27.18 -24.93 4.27
CA LYS A 337 -27.82 -25.19 5.57
C LYS A 337 -26.83 -25.19 6.74
N GLY A 338 -25.54 -24.96 6.49
CA GLY A 338 -24.49 -24.95 7.51
C GLY A 338 -24.00 -26.33 7.92
N VAL A 339 -24.27 -27.37 7.12
CA VAL A 339 -23.73 -28.72 7.36
C VAL A 339 -22.36 -28.83 6.70
N ILE A 340 -21.35 -29.30 7.43
CA ILE A 340 -20.01 -29.55 6.91
C ILE A 340 -20.09 -30.64 5.84
N VAL A 341 -19.58 -30.34 4.65
CA VAL A 341 -19.46 -31.27 3.54
C VAL A 341 -18.01 -31.74 3.34
N ARG A 342 -17.02 -30.92 3.74
CA ARG A 342 -15.60 -31.24 3.59
C ARG A 342 -14.73 -30.36 4.48
N GLU A 343 -13.55 -30.86 4.81
CA GLU A 343 -12.46 -30.09 5.39
C GLU A 343 -11.22 -30.26 4.50
N LEU A 344 -10.50 -29.16 4.25
CA LEU A 344 -9.35 -29.12 3.37
C LEU A 344 -8.15 -28.51 4.10
N LYS A 345 -6.97 -29.10 3.89
CA LYS A 345 -5.71 -28.56 4.36
C LYS A 345 -5.01 -27.86 3.20
N LEU A 346 -4.71 -26.57 3.38
CA LEU A 346 -4.05 -25.75 2.36
C LEU A 346 -2.61 -25.47 2.80
N ALA A 347 -1.65 -26.09 2.11
CA ALA A 347 -0.24 -25.90 2.38
C ALA A 347 0.28 -24.53 1.90
N ASP A 348 1.41 -24.10 2.45
CA ASP A 348 2.18 -22.92 2.04
C ASP A 348 1.48 -21.55 2.16
N ILE A 349 0.36 -21.48 2.89
CA ILE A 349 -0.27 -20.22 3.28
C ILE A 349 -0.40 -20.13 4.79
N ILE A 350 -0.26 -18.93 5.32
CA ILE A 350 -0.32 -18.67 6.77
C ILE A 350 -1.38 -17.63 7.14
N SER A 351 -2.01 -16.97 6.18
CA SER A 351 -3.17 -16.12 6.41
C SER A 351 -4.16 -16.21 5.24
N ALA A 352 -5.44 -15.96 5.52
CA ALA A 352 -6.50 -15.92 4.51
C ALA A 352 -7.28 -14.60 4.62
N THR A 353 -7.03 -13.66 3.71
CA THR A 353 -7.67 -12.33 3.72
C THR A 353 -8.66 -12.12 2.59
N GLY A 354 -8.68 -13.03 1.63
CA GLY A 354 -9.65 -13.08 0.55
C GLY A 354 -9.64 -14.44 -0.13
N ALA A 355 -10.77 -14.86 -0.69
CA ALA A 355 -10.88 -16.16 -1.32
C ALA A 355 -11.92 -16.17 -2.44
N ARG A 356 -11.69 -16.98 -3.48
CA ARG A 356 -12.65 -17.27 -4.55
C ARG A 356 -12.57 -18.74 -4.91
N VAL A 357 -13.69 -19.31 -5.38
CA VAL A 357 -13.76 -20.70 -5.84
C VAL A 357 -14.44 -20.74 -7.19
N ALA A 358 -13.78 -21.32 -8.19
CA ALA A 358 -14.35 -21.53 -9.52
C ALA A 358 -13.61 -22.66 -10.23
N GLU A 359 -14.29 -23.35 -11.15
CA GLU A 359 -13.64 -24.29 -12.08
C GLU A 359 -12.75 -25.35 -11.39
N GLY A 360 -13.24 -25.88 -10.27
CA GLY A 360 -12.52 -26.88 -9.47
C GLY A 360 -11.26 -26.34 -8.79
N LYS A 361 -11.15 -25.02 -8.62
CA LYS A 361 -10.01 -24.37 -7.96
C LYS A 361 -10.45 -23.49 -6.80
N ILE A 362 -9.61 -23.45 -5.78
CA ILE A 362 -9.68 -22.50 -4.67
C ILE A 362 -8.53 -21.52 -4.82
N MET A 363 -8.81 -20.23 -4.80
CA MET A 363 -7.78 -19.19 -4.67
C MET A 363 -7.88 -18.56 -3.28
N VAL A 364 -6.74 -18.39 -2.60
CA VAL A 364 -6.67 -17.79 -1.27
C VAL A 364 -5.57 -16.73 -1.22
N ALA A 365 -5.92 -15.52 -0.81
CA ALA A 365 -5.01 -14.42 -0.60
C ALA A 365 -4.33 -14.53 0.78
N ASP A 366 -3.00 -14.50 0.78
CA ASP A 366 -2.15 -14.47 1.98
C ASP A 366 -1.34 -13.17 2.01
N THR A 367 -1.72 -12.29 2.93
CA THR A 367 -1.06 -10.99 3.09
C THR A 367 0.32 -11.07 3.72
N ARG A 368 0.60 -12.12 4.50
CA ARG A 368 1.87 -12.27 5.24
C ARG A 368 2.99 -12.74 4.32
N THR A 369 2.67 -13.63 3.40
CA THR A 369 3.60 -14.11 2.37
C THR A 369 3.49 -13.32 1.06
N ARG A 370 2.48 -12.44 0.94
CA ARG A 370 2.25 -11.54 -0.20
C ARG A 370 1.95 -12.29 -1.50
N MET A 371 1.04 -13.25 -1.42
CA MET A 371 0.63 -14.07 -2.55
C MET A 371 -0.87 -14.33 -2.61
N ILE A 372 -1.33 -14.79 -3.76
CA ILE A 372 -2.59 -15.53 -3.92
C ILE A 372 -2.21 -16.94 -4.33
N ALA A 373 -2.45 -17.92 -3.47
CA ALA A 373 -2.20 -19.33 -3.76
C ALA A 373 -3.43 -19.97 -4.39
N ILE A 374 -3.21 -20.86 -5.35
CA ILE A 374 -4.26 -21.54 -6.11
C ILE A 374 -4.13 -23.04 -5.85
N TYR A 375 -5.26 -23.66 -5.52
CA TYR A 375 -5.36 -25.06 -5.12
C TYR A 375 -6.41 -25.78 -5.95
N ASN A 376 -6.26 -27.10 -6.07
CA ASN A 376 -7.34 -27.97 -6.49
C ASN A 376 -8.44 -27.99 -5.40
N ALA A 377 -9.68 -27.69 -5.76
CA ALA A 377 -10.80 -27.60 -4.82
C ALA A 377 -11.22 -28.96 -4.24
N GLU A 378 -10.89 -30.04 -4.92
CA GLU A 378 -11.20 -31.39 -4.46
C GLU A 378 -10.18 -31.88 -3.43
N THR A 379 -8.89 -31.76 -3.74
CA THR A 379 -7.79 -32.34 -2.96
C THR A 379 -7.13 -31.37 -1.98
N GLY A 380 -7.26 -30.06 -2.19
CA GLY A 380 -6.53 -29.04 -1.44
C GLY A 380 -5.05 -28.92 -1.82
N GLU A 381 -4.60 -29.61 -2.87
CA GLU A 381 -3.21 -29.54 -3.36
C GLU A 381 -2.95 -28.21 -4.07
N LYS A 382 -1.82 -27.56 -3.73
CA LYS A 382 -1.41 -26.29 -4.34
C LYS A 382 -0.95 -26.52 -5.78
N THR A 383 -1.54 -25.81 -6.73
CA THR A 383 -1.23 -25.94 -8.15
C THR A 383 -0.33 -24.82 -8.66
N SER A 384 -0.50 -23.59 -8.14
CA SER A 384 0.20 -22.38 -8.59
C SER A 384 0.05 -21.25 -7.58
N ALA A 385 0.71 -20.12 -7.82
CA ALA A 385 0.55 -18.91 -7.02
C ALA A 385 0.88 -17.64 -7.81
N ILE A 386 0.25 -16.53 -7.42
CA ILE A 386 0.66 -15.17 -7.79
C ILE A 386 1.47 -14.62 -6.63
N GLU A 387 2.74 -14.27 -6.83
CA GLU A 387 3.65 -13.86 -5.75
C GLU A 387 4.08 -12.39 -5.86
N LYS A 388 4.80 -11.90 -4.84
CA LYS A 388 5.41 -10.56 -4.80
C LYS A 388 4.39 -9.42 -4.89
N LEU A 389 3.17 -9.64 -4.41
CA LEU A 389 2.14 -8.62 -4.34
C LEU A 389 2.53 -7.53 -3.31
N ARG A 390 2.14 -6.28 -3.56
CA ARG A 390 2.40 -5.15 -2.65
C ARG A 390 1.18 -4.96 -1.76
N THR A 391 1.07 -5.81 -0.74
CA THR A 391 0.02 -5.72 0.27
C THR A 391 0.30 -4.56 1.24
N CYS A 392 -0.75 -4.06 1.90
CA CYS A 392 -0.65 -3.06 2.94
C CYS A 392 -1.76 -3.31 3.97
N CYS A 393 -1.55 -2.90 5.23
CA CYS A 393 -2.58 -2.94 6.27
C CYS A 393 -3.22 -4.32 6.53
N GLY A 394 -2.59 -5.43 6.09
CA GLY A 394 -3.20 -6.76 6.19
C GLY A 394 -4.39 -6.96 5.24
N ILE A 395 -4.45 -6.20 4.14
CA ILE A 395 -5.50 -6.27 3.13
C ILE A 395 -4.91 -6.84 1.84
N LEU A 396 -5.60 -7.81 1.26
CA LEU A 396 -5.41 -8.30 -0.09
C LEU A 396 -6.71 -8.96 -0.54
N ASP A 397 -7.33 -8.38 -1.55
CA ASP A 397 -8.56 -8.88 -2.17
C ASP A 397 -8.40 -8.95 -3.70
N PHE A 398 -9.22 -9.78 -4.32
CA PHE A 398 -9.17 -10.05 -5.74
C PHE A 398 -10.52 -10.55 -6.24
N SER A 399 -10.75 -10.48 -7.54
CA SER A 399 -11.91 -11.09 -8.20
C SER A 399 -11.46 -11.97 -9.35
N ILE A 400 -12.36 -12.83 -9.79
CA ILE A 400 -12.09 -13.81 -10.84
C ILE A 400 -13.18 -13.76 -11.91
N ARG A 401 -12.79 -14.03 -13.15
CA ARG A 401 -13.71 -14.21 -14.27
C ARG A 401 -13.05 -15.12 -15.29
N ASN A 402 -13.66 -16.26 -15.60
CA ASN A 402 -13.03 -17.29 -16.43
C ASN A 402 -11.61 -17.60 -15.89
N ASN A 403 -10.60 -17.63 -16.76
CA ASN A 403 -9.18 -17.83 -16.40
C ASN A 403 -8.46 -16.53 -15.95
N GLU A 404 -9.17 -15.45 -15.61
CA GLU A 404 -8.59 -14.18 -15.19
C GLU A 404 -8.76 -13.94 -13.69
N ILE A 405 -7.71 -13.44 -13.05
CA ILE A 405 -7.68 -12.99 -11.66
C ILE A 405 -7.31 -11.50 -11.66
N LEU A 406 -8.20 -10.62 -11.20
CA LEU A 406 -7.90 -9.20 -10.95
C LEU A 406 -7.62 -8.97 -9.48
N VAL A 407 -6.46 -8.42 -9.17
CA VAL A 407 -5.95 -8.19 -7.82
C VAL A 407 -5.96 -6.71 -7.50
N ALA A 408 -6.53 -6.34 -6.35
CA ALA A 408 -6.40 -5.01 -5.78
C ALA A 408 -5.02 -4.87 -5.13
N ASN A 409 -4.00 -4.56 -5.92
CA ASN A 409 -2.61 -4.47 -5.49
C ASN A 409 -2.33 -3.11 -4.82
N LEU A 410 -2.99 -2.88 -3.69
CA LEU A 410 -3.15 -1.57 -3.04
C LEU A 410 -1.85 -0.81 -2.74
N GLY A 411 -0.77 -1.51 -2.36
CA GLY A 411 0.51 -0.88 -2.08
C GLY A 411 1.27 -0.45 -3.35
N ALA A 412 0.84 -0.94 -4.52
CA ALA A 412 1.33 -0.53 -5.83
C ALA A 412 0.49 0.59 -6.45
N PHE A 413 -0.69 0.93 -5.88
CA PHE A 413 -1.67 1.79 -6.53
C PHE A 413 -2.05 1.29 -7.92
N ARG A 414 -2.41 -0.01 -7.97
CA ARG A 414 -2.71 -0.72 -9.21
C ARG A 414 -3.82 -1.74 -9.00
N VAL A 415 -4.53 -2.00 -10.08
CA VAL A 415 -5.20 -3.27 -10.31
C VAL A 415 -4.33 -4.09 -11.27
N ASN A 416 -4.00 -5.31 -10.87
CA ASN A 416 -3.17 -6.22 -11.69
C ASN A 416 -3.95 -7.47 -12.06
N GLY A 417 -3.91 -7.83 -13.33
CA GLY A 417 -4.49 -9.06 -13.87
C GLY A 417 -3.46 -10.16 -13.99
N PHE A 418 -3.91 -11.39 -13.72
CA PHE A 418 -3.13 -12.61 -13.85
C PHE A 418 -3.99 -13.74 -14.42
N ASP A 419 -3.36 -14.77 -14.96
CA ASP A 419 -4.03 -16.05 -15.22
C ASP A 419 -3.86 -17.03 -14.05
N TYR A 420 -4.49 -18.21 -14.14
CA TYR A 420 -4.39 -19.23 -13.09
C TYR A 420 -3.00 -19.90 -12.98
N SER A 421 -2.07 -19.65 -13.90
CA SER A 421 -0.67 -20.06 -13.74
C SER A 421 0.13 -19.07 -12.88
N GLY A 422 -0.42 -17.88 -12.63
CA GLY A 422 0.24 -16.77 -11.94
C GLY A 422 0.94 -15.81 -12.90
N LYS A 423 0.76 -15.95 -14.22
CA LYS A 423 1.37 -15.07 -15.21
C LYS A 423 0.64 -13.72 -15.24
N PRO A 424 1.37 -12.58 -15.16
CA PRO A 424 0.78 -11.26 -15.33
C PRO A 424 0.16 -11.09 -16.73
N THR A 425 -1.04 -10.51 -16.80
CA THR A 425 -1.76 -10.28 -18.06
C THR A 425 -1.97 -8.80 -18.33
N ILE A 426 -2.48 -8.04 -17.34
CA ILE A 426 -2.77 -6.61 -17.47
C ILE A 426 -2.43 -5.83 -16.19
N SER A 427 -2.33 -4.52 -16.30
CA SER A 427 -2.11 -3.60 -15.19
C SER A 427 -2.71 -2.23 -15.52
N PHE A 428 -3.42 -1.61 -14.58
CA PHE A 428 -3.87 -0.23 -14.73
C PHE A 428 -3.97 0.52 -13.39
N GLY A 429 -4.10 1.84 -13.51
CA GLY A 429 -4.23 2.79 -12.41
C GLY A 429 -2.89 3.35 -11.95
N GLN A 430 -2.90 4.32 -11.05
CA GLN A 430 -1.71 4.91 -10.46
C GLN A 430 -2.02 5.68 -9.18
N ARG A 431 -0.99 6.02 -8.41
CA ARG A 431 -1.13 6.89 -7.26
C ARG A 431 -1.51 8.30 -7.70
N GLY A 432 -2.56 8.85 -7.12
CA GLY A 432 -2.98 10.23 -7.37
C GLY A 432 -4.35 10.53 -6.80
N ASN A 433 -4.78 11.78 -6.96
CA ASN A 433 -6.01 12.28 -6.36
C ASN A 433 -7.13 12.41 -7.41
N GLY A 434 -6.81 12.19 -8.70
CA GLY A 434 -7.78 12.19 -9.79
C GLY A 434 -8.82 11.08 -9.63
N ILE A 435 -9.88 11.15 -10.43
CA ILE A 435 -10.94 10.12 -10.43
C ILE A 435 -10.41 8.77 -10.95
N ASP A 436 -9.57 8.80 -11.98
CA ASP A 436 -8.95 7.58 -12.54
C ASP A 436 -7.80 7.02 -11.69
N ASP A 437 -7.23 7.85 -10.81
CA ASP A 437 -6.13 7.50 -9.92
C ASP A 437 -6.62 6.87 -8.59
N PHE A 438 -5.76 6.14 -7.91
CA PHE A 438 -5.97 5.61 -6.57
C PHE A 438 -5.34 6.52 -5.51
N HIS A 439 -6.14 6.93 -4.53
CA HIS A 439 -5.81 7.98 -3.58
C HIS A 439 -5.31 7.44 -2.23
N GLY A 440 -4.85 8.33 -1.35
CA GLY A 440 -4.45 8.01 0.02
C GLY A 440 -3.13 7.23 0.13
N CYS A 441 -3.01 6.47 1.22
CA CYS A 441 -1.78 5.74 1.56
C CYS A 441 -1.61 4.42 0.78
N CYS A 442 -2.71 3.74 0.44
CA CYS A 442 -2.70 2.48 -0.31
C CYS A 442 -4.13 2.11 -0.76
N ASN A 443 -4.39 2.12 -2.07
CA ASN A 443 -5.70 1.80 -2.65
C ASN A 443 -5.50 1.25 -4.08
N PRO A 444 -6.47 0.50 -4.65
CA PRO A 444 -7.78 0.13 -4.10
C PRO A 444 -7.69 -1.04 -3.12
N VAL A 445 -8.67 -1.21 -2.23
CA VAL A 445 -8.75 -2.33 -1.28
C VAL A 445 -9.54 -3.52 -1.79
N SER A 446 -10.45 -3.31 -2.75
CA SER A 446 -11.30 -4.35 -3.34
C SER A 446 -11.47 -4.09 -4.83
N VAL A 447 -11.66 -5.14 -5.61
CA VAL A 447 -11.87 -5.07 -7.07
C VAL A 447 -12.83 -6.17 -7.52
N ALA A 448 -13.69 -5.89 -8.50
CA ALA A 448 -14.56 -6.88 -9.12
C ALA A 448 -14.83 -6.59 -10.60
N PHE A 449 -15.04 -7.66 -11.36
CA PHE A 449 -15.61 -7.57 -12.69
C PHE A 449 -17.12 -7.35 -12.63
N LEU A 450 -17.65 -6.66 -13.63
CA LEU A 450 -19.07 -6.61 -13.98
C LEU A 450 -19.34 -7.49 -15.21
N SER A 451 -20.59 -7.92 -15.37
CA SER A 451 -21.02 -8.84 -16.43
C SER A 451 -20.79 -8.28 -17.84
N ASN A 452 -20.87 -6.96 -18.00
CA ASN A 452 -20.65 -6.25 -19.27
C ASN A 452 -19.17 -5.94 -19.56
N GLY A 453 -18.24 -6.38 -18.73
CA GLY A 453 -16.81 -6.12 -18.87
C GLY A 453 -16.29 -4.92 -18.08
N GLY A 454 -17.17 -4.14 -17.45
CA GLY A 454 -16.79 -3.06 -16.53
C GLY A 454 -16.05 -3.59 -15.30
N ILE A 455 -15.42 -2.68 -14.55
CA ILE A 455 -14.68 -3.01 -13.33
C ILE A 455 -15.14 -2.09 -12.22
N VAL A 456 -15.32 -2.62 -11.01
CA VAL A 456 -15.57 -1.82 -9.81
C VAL A 456 -14.36 -1.92 -8.89
N THR A 457 -13.94 -0.80 -8.34
CA THR A 457 -12.90 -0.74 -7.29
C THR A 457 -13.43 -0.01 -6.07
N VAL A 458 -12.93 -0.40 -4.90
CA VAL A 458 -13.24 0.27 -3.63
C VAL A 458 -11.95 0.84 -3.06
N GLU A 459 -11.99 2.09 -2.64
CA GLU A 459 -10.92 2.77 -1.92
C GLU A 459 -11.37 3.06 -0.49
N LYS A 460 -10.46 2.92 0.47
CA LYS A 460 -10.64 3.35 1.85
C LYS A 460 -10.00 4.72 2.05
N ASP A 461 -10.61 5.51 2.94
CA ASP A 461 -10.07 6.75 3.52
C ASP A 461 -9.22 7.63 2.56
N PRO A 462 -9.87 8.47 1.72
CA PRO A 462 -11.32 8.68 1.66
C PRO A 462 -12.03 7.51 0.98
N THR A 463 -13.25 7.21 1.43
CA THR A 463 -14.07 6.17 0.81
C THR A 463 -14.47 6.60 -0.61
N ARG A 464 -14.05 5.83 -1.62
CA ARG A 464 -14.46 6.03 -3.02
C ARG A 464 -14.78 4.70 -3.66
N ILE A 465 -16.00 4.55 -4.13
CA ILE A 465 -16.42 3.40 -4.94
C ILE A 465 -16.41 3.90 -6.38
N LYS A 466 -15.60 3.28 -7.22
CA LYS A 466 -15.42 3.70 -8.61
C LYS A 466 -15.82 2.59 -9.55
N VAL A 467 -16.61 2.95 -10.55
CA VAL A 467 -17.00 2.06 -11.63
C VAL A 467 -16.29 2.53 -12.88
N TYR A 468 -15.52 1.63 -13.47
CA TYR A 468 -14.76 1.84 -14.69
C TYR A 468 -15.55 1.30 -15.87
N SER A 469 -15.74 2.18 -16.83
CA SER A 469 -16.23 1.90 -18.18
C SER A 469 -15.12 2.26 -19.18
N LYS A 470 -15.36 2.08 -20.48
CA LYS A 470 -14.42 2.49 -21.52
C LYS A 470 -13.98 3.95 -21.39
N GLU A 471 -14.90 4.82 -20.97
CA GLU A 471 -14.69 6.27 -20.84
C GLU A 471 -13.84 6.66 -19.61
N GLY A 472 -13.58 5.72 -18.69
CA GLY A 472 -12.86 5.98 -17.45
C GLY A 472 -13.70 5.68 -16.20
N ALA A 473 -13.23 6.18 -15.06
CA ALA A 473 -13.88 5.99 -13.77
C ALA A 473 -14.99 7.00 -13.51
N LYS A 474 -16.11 6.52 -12.96
CA LYS A 474 -17.13 7.34 -12.28
C LYS A 474 -17.25 6.93 -10.83
N LYS A 475 -17.40 7.91 -9.94
CA LYS A 475 -17.66 7.68 -8.52
C LYS A 475 -19.14 7.36 -8.31
N VAL A 476 -19.45 6.41 -7.44
CA VAL A 476 -20.81 6.20 -6.92
C VAL A 476 -21.08 7.24 -5.84
N GLU A 477 -22.08 8.09 -6.08
CA GLU A 477 -22.46 9.14 -5.12
C GLU A 477 -23.40 8.61 -4.02
N GLY A 478 -23.50 9.36 -2.92
CA GLY A 478 -24.32 8.98 -1.76
C GLY A 478 -23.68 7.96 -0.82
N ILE A 479 -22.42 7.58 -1.07
CA ILE A 479 -21.61 6.78 -0.16
C ILE A 479 -20.54 7.68 0.43
N GLU A 480 -20.78 8.12 1.66
CA GLU A 480 -19.79 8.82 2.47
C GLU A 480 -18.81 7.81 3.09
N GLU A 481 -18.09 8.22 4.13
CA GLU A 481 -17.06 7.41 4.78
C GLU A 481 -17.64 6.10 5.38
N LEU A 482 -17.37 4.96 4.71
CA LEU A 482 -17.76 3.64 5.19
C LEU A 482 -16.86 3.13 6.32
N VAL A 483 -15.56 3.47 6.23
CA VAL A 483 -14.55 3.13 7.23
C VAL A 483 -13.52 4.26 7.36
N LYS A 484 -13.02 4.45 8.59
CA LYS A 484 -11.88 5.34 8.90
C LYS A 484 -10.56 4.57 8.87
N GLY A 485 -9.50 5.21 8.41
CA GLY A 485 -8.14 4.69 8.45
C GLY A 485 -7.95 3.43 7.59
N CYS A 486 -7.15 2.50 8.11
CA CYS A 486 -6.63 1.36 7.35
C CYS A 486 -7.56 0.14 7.30
N ALA A 487 -8.88 0.31 7.48
CA ALA A 487 -9.83 -0.79 7.52
C ALA A 487 -10.26 -1.28 6.13
N TYR A 488 -10.55 -2.58 6.02
CA TYR A 488 -11.01 -3.22 4.79
C TYR A 488 -12.51 -2.95 4.56
N ILE A 489 -12.91 -2.76 3.29
CA ILE A 489 -14.31 -2.68 2.85
C ILE A 489 -14.57 -3.88 1.93
N PRO A 490 -15.13 -4.99 2.44
CA PRO A 490 -15.47 -6.14 1.61
C PRO A 490 -16.48 -5.76 0.53
N MET A 491 -16.27 -6.29 -0.67
CA MET A 491 -17.18 -6.10 -1.81
C MET A 491 -17.58 -7.45 -2.40
N ALA A 492 -18.83 -7.56 -2.83
CA ALA A 492 -19.31 -8.63 -3.69
C ALA A 492 -20.23 -8.08 -4.78
N VAL A 493 -20.30 -8.77 -5.92
CA VAL A 493 -21.13 -8.38 -7.07
C VAL A 493 -22.00 -9.58 -7.45
N ASP A 494 -23.31 -9.36 -7.58
CA ASP A 494 -24.26 -10.42 -7.98
C ASP A 494 -24.39 -10.55 -9.51
N THR A 495 -25.22 -11.49 -9.98
CA THR A 495 -25.38 -11.74 -11.43
C THR A 495 -26.12 -10.63 -12.18
N LYS A 496 -26.69 -9.67 -11.45
CA LYS A 496 -27.38 -8.48 -11.98
C LYS A 496 -26.51 -7.23 -11.89
N ASP A 497 -25.22 -7.41 -11.61
CA ASP A 497 -24.24 -6.35 -11.42
C ASP A 497 -24.57 -5.42 -10.24
N ASN A 498 -25.37 -5.85 -9.26
CA ASN A 498 -25.53 -5.11 -8.01
C ASN A 498 -24.25 -5.27 -7.17
N VAL A 499 -23.76 -4.16 -6.63
CA VAL A 499 -22.55 -4.11 -5.80
C VAL A 499 -22.94 -4.04 -4.34
N TYR A 500 -22.42 -4.95 -3.53
CA TYR A 500 -22.63 -5.00 -2.08
C TYR A 500 -21.34 -4.67 -1.36
N LEU A 501 -21.40 -3.77 -0.40
CA LEU A 501 -20.28 -3.31 0.41
C LEU A 501 -20.59 -3.57 1.88
N ALA A 502 -19.57 -3.95 2.64
CA ALA A 502 -19.71 -4.12 4.09
C ALA A 502 -18.85 -3.10 4.85
N SER A 503 -19.43 -2.59 5.93
CA SER A 503 -18.71 -1.90 7.00
C SER A 503 -19.03 -2.59 8.33
N LYS A 504 -18.01 -2.78 9.15
CA LYS A 504 -18.16 -3.43 10.46
C LYS A 504 -19.23 -2.73 11.32
N THR A 505 -19.26 -1.41 11.30
CA THR A 505 -20.19 -0.59 12.08
C THR A 505 -21.36 -0.07 11.26
N GLY A 506 -21.16 0.20 9.96
CA GLY A 506 -22.18 0.76 9.07
C GLY A 506 -23.18 -0.27 8.50
N GLY A 507 -22.92 -1.56 8.65
CA GLY A 507 -23.72 -2.62 8.05
C GLY A 507 -23.41 -2.81 6.57
N LEU A 508 -24.43 -3.21 5.79
CA LEU A 508 -24.32 -3.40 4.35
C LEU A 508 -24.87 -2.21 3.56
N VAL A 509 -24.19 -1.88 2.46
CA VAL A 509 -24.66 -0.92 1.45
C VAL A 509 -24.79 -1.66 0.13
N LYS A 510 -25.89 -1.42 -0.59
CA LYS A 510 -26.11 -1.94 -1.94
C LYS A 510 -26.11 -0.78 -2.93
N CYS A 511 -25.36 -0.95 -4.01
CA CYS A 511 -25.37 -0.05 -5.16
C CYS A 511 -25.91 -0.80 -6.38
N ILE A 512 -26.77 -0.13 -7.14
CA ILE A 512 -27.43 -0.72 -8.31
C ILE A 512 -27.04 0.05 -9.57
N PRO A 513 -26.91 -0.63 -10.73
CA PRO A 513 -26.68 0.04 -12.00
C PRO A 513 -27.81 1.03 -12.32
N THR A 514 -27.46 2.21 -12.82
CA THR A 514 -28.41 3.18 -13.37
C THR A 514 -28.48 3.05 -14.88
N LYS A 515 -29.66 3.29 -15.46
CA LYS A 515 -29.83 3.33 -16.92
C LYS A 515 -29.33 4.62 -17.51
#